data_AF-A0A1V6TT13-F1
#
_entry.id   AF-A0A1V6TT13-F1
#
_cell.length_a   1.000
_cell.length_b   1.000
_cell.length_c   1.000
_cell.angle_alpha   90.00
_cell.angle_beta   90.00
_cell.angle_gamma   90.00
#
_symmetry.space_group_name_H-M   'P 1'
#
loop_
_entity.id
_entity.type
_entity.pdbx_description
1 polymer ?
#
loop_
_entity_poly.entity_id
_entity_poly.type
_entity_poly.pdbx_seq_one_letter_code
_entity_poly.pdbx_strand_id
1 'polypeptide(L)'
;MSNHHPQPQQQFQSSISQIMLHWDSSTFIQWMADPQWRYFTELRSWSDEEVIEQLTRDPMANSRHLQCTAPQQERYFTPKNASSLSLLGLLPTEILDHILGLLDLRSLWSFGATCEYSLSLTTNQSEFQLLQKLAPTICHLLYLTGLEYLHPIASVSRELRFCYCRSCGERGTLLCLPTCERICENCAQYNQAYWALLLEEAKTAFALEDQEVDPLPVLLTNRRMWRGTLNGVVTPSEPQLEYVTTKSVLSAAIKKRGSYQAMIAAAEAISPDRSSEATAFGISKALLYRYLRASNPRLNNGDPSQVVARSNNVPSTERIGIVTTLFPCVPEGWRTTMPTYRCSGCWVVCNAPFQIMNEHYRCMGIEPTTTSSEDRYRMVKGRSFIVRTLDELRYHISEQCLGAKLLMFRRRKMQSGRVVAGI
;
A
#
# COMPACT_ATOMS: atom_id res chain seq x y z
N MET A 1 5.83 -44.20 -3.75
CA MET A 1 5.48 -43.38 -4.93
C MET A 1 4.70 -42.19 -4.44
N SER A 2 5.39 -41.08 -4.23
CA SER A 2 4.86 -39.89 -3.56
C SER A 2 4.24 -38.99 -4.63
N ASN A 3 2.91 -38.96 -4.73
CA ASN A 3 2.20 -38.03 -5.61
C ASN A 3 2.31 -36.62 -5.04
N HIS A 4 3.31 -35.85 -5.50
CA HIS A 4 3.31 -34.40 -5.35
C HIS A 4 2.29 -33.82 -6.34
N HIS A 5 1.07 -33.60 -5.86
CA HIS A 5 0.18 -32.66 -6.52
C HIS A 5 0.80 -31.25 -6.40
N PRO A 6 1.03 -30.54 -7.51
CA PRO A 6 1.47 -29.16 -7.44
C PRO A 6 0.40 -28.32 -6.73
N GLN A 7 0.84 -27.48 -5.79
CA GLN A 7 -0.06 -26.54 -5.12
C GLN A 7 -0.72 -25.61 -6.15
N PRO A 8 -2.03 -25.28 -6.01
CA PRO A 8 -2.76 -24.39 -6.93
C PRO A 8 -2.11 -23.02 -7.17
N GLN A 9 -1.23 -22.59 -6.25
CA GLN A 9 -0.55 -21.30 -6.28
C GLN A 9 0.55 -21.19 -7.36
N GLN A 10 1.21 -22.28 -7.75
CA GLN A 10 2.26 -22.24 -8.80
C GLN A 10 1.69 -22.24 -10.23
N GLN A 11 0.52 -22.82 -10.44
CA GLN A 11 -0.15 -22.83 -11.76
C GLN A 11 -0.78 -21.49 -12.16
N PHE A 12 -1.03 -20.59 -11.19
CA PHE A 12 -1.76 -19.34 -11.45
C PHE A 12 -0.84 -18.13 -11.70
N GLN A 13 0.33 -18.06 -11.05
CA GLN A 13 1.34 -17.04 -11.38
C GLN A 13 1.98 -17.25 -12.75
N SER A 14 2.00 -18.50 -13.23
CA SER A 14 2.42 -18.79 -14.60
C SER A 14 1.43 -18.24 -15.62
N SER A 15 0.11 -18.22 -15.36
CA SER A 15 -0.87 -17.83 -16.39
C SER A 15 -0.78 -16.36 -16.80
N ILE A 16 -0.74 -15.39 -15.87
CA ILE A 16 -0.70 -13.95 -16.22
C ILE A 16 0.68 -13.53 -16.75
N SER A 17 1.76 -14.08 -16.18
CA SER A 17 3.12 -13.82 -16.63
C SER A 17 3.37 -14.44 -18.02
N GLN A 18 2.83 -15.64 -18.28
CA GLN A 18 2.80 -16.25 -19.62
C GLN A 18 1.87 -15.49 -20.57
N ILE A 19 0.74 -14.97 -20.09
CA ILE A 19 -0.15 -14.12 -20.89
C ILE A 19 0.64 -12.91 -21.39
N MET A 20 1.45 -12.22 -20.57
CA MET A 20 2.25 -11.09 -21.04
C MET A 20 3.47 -11.46 -21.90
N LEU A 21 4.17 -12.56 -21.58
CA LEU A 21 5.34 -13.00 -22.35
C LEU A 21 4.99 -13.39 -23.81
N HIS A 22 3.70 -13.59 -24.10
CA HIS A 22 3.19 -13.89 -25.45
C HIS A 22 2.39 -12.75 -26.09
N TRP A 23 2.42 -11.53 -25.54
CA TRP A 23 1.87 -10.39 -26.27
C TRP A 23 2.90 -9.91 -27.27
N ASP A 24 2.88 -10.50 -28.46
CA ASP A 24 3.43 -9.79 -29.59
C ASP A 24 2.63 -8.49 -29.76
N SER A 25 3.33 -7.38 -29.65
CA SER A 25 2.84 -6.02 -29.95
C SER A 25 2.00 -5.98 -31.22
N SER A 26 2.34 -6.76 -32.24
CA SER A 26 1.62 -6.84 -33.51
C SER A 26 0.17 -7.33 -33.36
N THR A 27 -0.05 -8.40 -32.58
CA THR A 27 -1.36 -9.03 -32.40
C THR A 27 -2.30 -8.11 -31.61
N PHE A 28 -1.75 -7.43 -30.60
CA PHE A 28 -2.53 -6.48 -29.83
C PHE A 28 -2.93 -5.25 -30.67
N ILE A 29 -2.02 -4.73 -31.50
CA ILE A 29 -2.33 -3.64 -32.44
C ILE A 29 -3.45 -4.07 -33.40
N GLN A 30 -3.41 -5.30 -33.92
CA GLN A 30 -4.47 -5.83 -34.78
C GLN A 30 -5.82 -5.90 -34.07
N TRP A 31 -5.86 -6.32 -32.81
CA TRP A 31 -7.11 -6.33 -32.04
C TRP A 31 -7.64 -4.93 -31.75
N MET A 32 -6.76 -3.97 -31.46
CA MET A 32 -7.13 -2.57 -31.27
C MET A 32 -7.74 -1.95 -32.53
N ALA A 33 -7.26 -2.37 -33.71
CA ALA A 33 -7.79 -1.94 -35.00
C ALA A 33 -9.17 -2.52 -35.33
N ASP A 34 -9.59 -3.61 -34.66
CA ASP A 34 -10.90 -4.23 -34.89
C ASP A 34 -11.99 -3.48 -34.10
N PRO A 35 -12.87 -2.70 -34.75
CA PRO A 35 -13.86 -1.88 -34.04
C PRO A 35 -14.86 -2.71 -33.21
N GLN A 36 -14.95 -4.03 -33.41
CA GLN A 36 -15.86 -4.90 -32.68
C GLN A 36 -15.59 -4.94 -31.17
N TRP A 37 -14.36 -4.69 -30.71
CA TRP A 37 -14.08 -4.65 -29.27
C TRP A 37 -14.88 -3.54 -28.56
N ARG A 38 -15.27 -2.47 -29.26
CA ARG A 38 -16.03 -1.33 -28.70
C ARG A 38 -17.42 -1.74 -28.24
N TYR A 39 -18.02 -2.72 -28.92
CA TYR A 39 -19.36 -3.20 -28.66
C TYR A 39 -19.38 -4.40 -27.72
N PHE A 40 -18.23 -4.78 -27.16
CA PHE A 40 -18.15 -5.89 -26.24
C PHE A 40 -18.69 -5.48 -24.86
N THR A 41 -20.01 -5.54 -24.73
CA THR A 41 -20.77 -5.27 -23.49
C THR A 41 -21.34 -6.54 -22.86
N GLU A 42 -20.99 -7.72 -23.39
CA GLU A 42 -21.45 -9.04 -22.93
C GLU A 42 -20.88 -9.44 -21.56
N LEU A 43 -20.55 -8.51 -20.67
CA LEU A 43 -20.16 -8.86 -19.29
C LEU A 43 -21.25 -9.64 -18.57
N ARG A 44 -22.51 -9.40 -18.94
CA ARG A 44 -23.68 -10.01 -18.31
C ARG A 44 -23.72 -11.53 -18.47
N SER A 45 -23.00 -12.11 -19.44
CA SER A 45 -22.94 -13.56 -19.64
C SER A 45 -21.82 -14.24 -18.84
N TRP A 46 -20.91 -13.48 -18.22
CA TRP A 46 -19.79 -14.04 -17.46
C TRP A 46 -20.15 -14.23 -15.99
N SER A 47 -19.81 -15.41 -15.45
CA SER A 47 -19.94 -15.68 -14.01
C SER A 47 -18.95 -14.85 -13.19
N ASP A 48 -19.19 -14.76 -11.88
CA ASP A 48 -18.33 -14.06 -10.93
C ASP A 48 -16.93 -14.67 -10.91
N GLU A 49 -16.87 -16.01 -10.92
CA GLU A 49 -15.64 -16.79 -10.98
C GLU A 49 -14.87 -16.50 -12.27
N GLU A 50 -15.55 -16.44 -13.42
CA GLU A 50 -14.90 -16.12 -14.70
C GLU A 50 -14.34 -14.69 -14.72
N VAL A 51 -15.08 -13.72 -14.17
CA VAL A 51 -14.57 -12.34 -14.03
C VAL A 51 -13.35 -12.31 -13.13
N ILE A 52 -13.40 -12.99 -11.98
CA ILE A 52 -12.29 -13.05 -11.04
C ILE A 52 -11.08 -13.71 -11.68
N GLU A 53 -11.23 -14.90 -12.24
CA GLU A 53 -10.14 -15.72 -12.79
C GLU A 53 -9.42 -15.00 -13.94
N GLN A 54 -10.16 -14.30 -14.79
CA GLN A 54 -9.64 -13.81 -16.07
C GLN A 54 -9.32 -12.31 -16.07
N LEU A 55 -10.04 -11.52 -15.28
CA LEU A 55 -9.97 -10.06 -15.33
C LEU A 55 -9.43 -9.44 -14.05
N THR A 56 -9.03 -10.25 -13.06
CA THR A 56 -8.34 -9.74 -11.86
C THR A 56 -6.84 -9.99 -11.89
N ARG A 57 -6.09 -8.94 -11.58
CA ARG A 57 -4.66 -9.01 -11.37
C ARG A 57 -4.48 -9.32 -9.90
N ASP A 58 -4.14 -10.57 -9.61
CA ASP A 58 -4.04 -11.08 -8.26
C ASP A 58 -5.40 -11.12 -7.56
N PRO A 59 -6.17 -12.23 -7.70
CA PRO A 59 -7.45 -12.40 -7.00
C PRO A 59 -7.32 -12.35 -5.47
N MET A 60 -6.10 -12.16 -4.95
CA MET A 60 -5.72 -12.11 -3.55
C MET A 60 -4.78 -10.94 -3.23
N ALA A 61 -5.06 -9.73 -3.70
CA ALA A 61 -4.38 -8.51 -3.22
C ALA A 61 -4.37 -8.37 -1.68
N ASN A 62 -5.28 -9.07 -0.97
CA ASN A 62 -5.30 -9.18 0.48
C ASN A 62 -4.68 -10.48 1.05
N SER A 63 -4.49 -11.54 0.25
CA SER A 63 -4.01 -12.85 0.74
C SER A 63 -2.56 -13.15 0.40
N ARG A 64 -1.85 -12.22 -0.25
CA ARG A 64 -0.41 -12.06 0.02
C ARG A 64 -0.22 -11.51 1.43
N HIS A 65 -0.81 -12.18 2.43
CA HIS A 65 -0.21 -12.16 3.74
C HIS A 65 1.21 -12.63 3.49
N LEU A 66 2.16 -11.72 3.70
CA LEU A 66 3.54 -12.12 3.95
C LEU A 66 3.40 -13.27 4.94
N GLN A 67 3.75 -14.48 4.52
CA GLN A 67 3.94 -15.57 5.44
C GLN A 67 5.22 -15.26 6.23
N CYS A 68 5.24 -14.13 6.93
CA CYS A 68 5.92 -14.07 8.20
C CYS A 68 5.19 -15.13 9.01
N THR A 69 5.78 -16.32 9.08
CA THR A 69 5.57 -17.21 10.21
C THR A 69 5.91 -16.36 11.41
N ALA A 70 4.89 -15.72 12.00
CA ALA A 70 5.06 -14.93 13.20
C ALA A 70 5.86 -15.81 14.16
N PRO A 71 6.99 -15.36 14.70
CA PRO A 71 7.63 -16.12 15.76
C PRO A 71 6.53 -16.39 16.79
N GLN A 72 6.34 -17.67 17.12
CA GLN A 72 5.27 -18.13 18.00
C GLN A 72 5.20 -17.18 19.21
N GLN A 73 3.98 -16.71 19.52
CA GLN A 73 3.67 -15.72 20.56
C GLN A 73 4.36 -15.99 21.90
N GLU A 74 4.74 -17.24 22.15
CA GLU A 74 5.49 -17.75 23.30
C GLU A 74 6.71 -16.90 23.68
N ARG A 75 7.31 -16.14 22.76
CA ARG A 75 8.46 -15.27 23.09
C ARG A 75 8.09 -13.91 23.71
N TYR A 76 6.87 -13.41 23.51
CA TYR A 76 6.51 -12.06 24.00
C TYR A 76 5.98 -12.08 25.44
N PHE A 77 5.50 -13.23 25.89
CA PHE A 77 4.84 -13.35 27.19
C PHE A 77 5.49 -14.48 27.98
N THR A 78 6.42 -14.12 28.86
CA THR A 78 6.88 -15.01 29.94
C THR A 78 6.27 -14.50 31.25
N PRO A 79 5.03 -14.89 31.57
CA PRO A 79 4.38 -14.41 32.78
C PRO A 79 5.18 -14.84 34.01
N LYS A 80 5.30 -13.93 34.99
CA LYS A 80 5.82 -14.30 36.31
C LYS A 80 4.72 -15.07 37.06
N ASN A 81 5.10 -15.99 37.95
CA ASN A 81 4.20 -16.87 38.74
C ASN A 81 3.29 -16.14 39.75
N ALA A 82 2.99 -14.86 39.56
CA ALA A 82 2.00 -14.15 40.35
C ALA A 82 0.58 -14.55 39.89
N SER A 83 -0.32 -14.84 40.83
CA SER A 83 -1.67 -15.30 40.50
C SER A 83 -2.73 -14.19 40.48
N SER A 84 -2.37 -12.92 40.73
CA SER A 84 -3.36 -11.83 40.87
C SER A 84 -2.96 -10.52 40.17
N LEU A 85 -3.97 -9.75 39.75
CA LEU A 85 -3.85 -8.38 39.22
C LEU A 85 -3.79 -7.31 40.31
N SER A 86 -3.74 -7.71 41.58
CA SER A 86 -3.82 -6.78 42.72
C SER A 86 -5.04 -5.83 42.60
N LEU A 87 -4.86 -4.53 42.85
CA LEU A 87 -5.94 -3.53 42.81
C LEU A 87 -6.65 -3.42 41.45
N LEU A 88 -5.98 -3.74 40.34
CA LEU A 88 -6.62 -3.73 39.01
C LEU A 88 -7.69 -4.82 38.87
N GLY A 89 -7.57 -5.91 39.64
CA GLY A 89 -8.57 -6.98 39.66
C GLY A 89 -9.92 -6.57 40.28
N LEU A 90 -10.03 -5.37 40.86
CA LEU A 90 -11.29 -4.82 41.38
C LEU A 90 -12.14 -4.15 40.29
N LEU A 91 -11.57 -3.90 39.11
CA LEU A 91 -12.29 -3.28 38.00
C LEU A 91 -13.14 -4.31 37.24
N PRO A 92 -14.33 -3.93 36.75
CA PRO A 92 -15.10 -4.77 35.82
C PRO A 92 -14.28 -5.09 34.55
N THR A 93 -14.50 -6.28 33.99
CA THR A 93 -13.77 -6.76 32.81
C THR A 93 -13.92 -5.82 31.61
N GLU A 94 -15.08 -5.16 31.45
CA GLU A 94 -15.33 -4.20 30.38
C GLU A 94 -14.45 -2.95 30.52
N ILE A 95 -14.23 -2.50 31.76
CA ILE A 95 -13.33 -1.36 32.04
C ILE A 95 -11.89 -1.77 31.78
N LEU A 96 -11.50 -2.99 32.16
CA LEU A 96 -10.18 -3.53 31.85
C LEU A 96 -9.97 -3.66 30.34
N ASP A 97 -10.90 -4.22 29.59
CA ASP A 97 -10.81 -4.33 28.13
C ASP A 97 -10.66 -2.96 27.47
N HIS A 98 -11.41 -1.95 27.93
CA HIS A 98 -11.29 -0.58 27.44
C HIS A 98 -9.90 0.01 27.74
N ILE A 99 -9.39 -0.14 28.96
CA ILE A 99 -8.04 0.34 29.35
C ILE A 99 -6.97 -0.34 28.49
N LEU A 100 -7.07 -1.67 28.30
CA LEU A 100 -6.12 -2.42 27.50
C LEU A 100 -6.16 -2.00 26.02
N GLY A 101 -7.33 -1.62 25.48
CA GLY A 101 -7.46 -1.06 24.14
C GLY A 101 -6.74 0.29 23.95
N LEU A 102 -6.53 1.04 25.04
CA LEU A 102 -5.78 2.31 25.02
C LEU A 102 -4.26 2.11 25.09
N LEU A 103 -3.78 0.92 25.42
CA LEU A 103 -2.35 0.61 25.44
C LEU A 103 -1.81 0.40 24.03
N ASP A 104 -0.56 0.83 23.81
CA ASP A 104 0.23 0.40 22.66
C ASP A 104 0.65 -1.07 22.78
N LEU A 105 1.23 -1.64 21.71
CA LEU A 105 1.63 -3.06 21.69
C LEU A 105 2.70 -3.38 22.74
N ARG A 106 3.68 -2.50 22.94
CA ARG A 106 4.74 -2.71 23.94
C ARG A 106 4.18 -2.73 25.36
N SER A 107 3.33 -1.76 25.67
CA SER A 107 2.66 -1.62 26.95
C SER A 107 1.73 -2.80 27.21
N LEU A 108 0.98 -3.24 26.20
CA LEU A 108 0.12 -4.42 26.31
C LEU A 108 0.93 -5.71 26.54
N TRP A 109 2.03 -5.91 25.80
CA TRP A 109 2.91 -7.07 26.01
C TRP A 109 3.54 -7.08 27.40
N SER A 110 4.01 -5.91 27.85
CA SER A 110 4.57 -5.73 29.19
C SER A 110 3.53 -6.06 30.27
N PHE A 111 2.28 -5.62 30.09
CA PHE A 111 1.18 -5.97 30.99
C PHE A 111 0.92 -7.47 31.01
N GLY A 112 0.80 -8.12 29.84
CA GLY A 112 0.61 -9.57 29.74
C GLY A 112 1.74 -10.41 30.33
N ALA A 113 2.96 -9.88 30.41
CA ALA A 113 4.11 -10.56 31.03
C ALA A 113 4.12 -10.47 32.57
N THR A 114 3.20 -9.74 33.21
CA THR A 114 3.21 -9.56 34.67
C THR A 114 2.68 -10.77 35.45
N CYS A 115 1.58 -11.39 35.01
CA CYS A 115 0.97 -12.56 35.64
C CYS A 115 0.13 -13.37 34.63
N GLU A 116 -0.31 -14.58 35.02
CA GLU A 116 -1.15 -15.41 34.14
C GLU A 116 -2.52 -14.76 33.86
N TYR A 117 -3.07 -14.05 34.84
CA TYR A 117 -4.37 -13.38 34.66
C TYR A 117 -4.27 -12.17 33.72
N SER A 118 -3.19 -11.38 33.80
CA SER A 118 -2.96 -10.27 32.85
C SER A 118 -2.72 -10.79 31.43
N LEU A 119 -2.02 -11.93 31.28
CA LEU A 119 -1.85 -12.61 29.99
C LEU A 119 -3.20 -13.04 29.41
N SER A 120 -4.07 -13.62 30.24
CA SER A 120 -5.41 -14.01 29.82
C SER A 120 -6.23 -12.81 29.36
N LEU A 121 -6.22 -11.69 30.11
CA LEU A 121 -6.91 -10.47 29.69
C LEU A 121 -6.33 -9.90 28.38
N THR A 122 -5.00 -9.88 28.26
CA THR A 122 -4.29 -9.40 27.08
C THR A 122 -4.66 -10.20 25.83
N THR A 123 -4.62 -11.53 25.93
CA THR A 123 -4.94 -12.43 24.80
C THR A 123 -6.43 -12.47 24.48
N ASN A 124 -7.29 -12.08 25.43
CA ASN A 124 -8.74 -11.95 25.24
C ASN A 124 -9.22 -10.53 24.92
N GLN A 125 -8.31 -9.57 24.84
CA GLN A 125 -8.61 -8.19 24.49
C GLN A 125 -9.17 -8.09 23.06
N SER A 126 -10.33 -7.46 22.89
CA SER A 126 -11.15 -7.63 21.69
C SER A 126 -10.46 -7.13 20.40
N GLU A 127 -9.82 -5.96 20.46
CA GLU A 127 -9.12 -5.33 19.34
C GLU A 127 -7.81 -6.05 19.00
N PHE A 128 -7.10 -6.54 20.01
CA PHE A 128 -5.89 -7.34 19.83
C PHE A 128 -6.19 -8.68 19.17
N GLN A 129 -7.25 -9.38 19.61
CA GLN A 129 -7.71 -10.61 18.94
C GLN A 129 -8.08 -10.36 17.48
N LEU A 130 -8.78 -9.26 17.20
CA LEU A 130 -9.16 -8.89 15.84
C LEU A 130 -7.92 -8.69 14.95
N LEU A 131 -6.91 -7.97 15.44
CA LEU A 131 -5.65 -7.75 14.75
C LEU A 131 -4.87 -9.05 14.55
N GLN A 132 -4.77 -9.90 15.57
CA GLN A 132 -4.09 -11.19 15.43
C GLN A 132 -4.76 -12.11 14.43
N LYS A 133 -6.10 -12.12 14.40
CA LYS A 133 -6.85 -12.99 13.50
C LYS A 133 -6.75 -12.54 12.05
N LEU A 134 -6.82 -11.24 11.78
CA LEU A 134 -6.98 -10.71 10.43
C LEU A 134 -5.69 -10.13 9.85
N ALA A 135 -4.81 -9.61 10.70
CA ALA A 135 -3.58 -8.95 10.30
C ALA A 135 -2.40 -9.34 11.23
N PRO A 136 -2.13 -10.65 11.42
CA PRO A 136 -1.11 -11.12 12.38
C PRO A 136 0.28 -10.57 12.11
N THR A 137 0.59 -10.28 10.84
CA THR A 137 1.88 -9.73 10.40
C THR A 137 2.12 -8.32 10.90
N ILE A 138 1.08 -7.54 11.20
CA ILE A 138 1.20 -6.12 11.57
C ILE A 138 1.84 -5.94 12.93
N CYS A 139 1.40 -6.71 13.93
CA CYS A 139 2.00 -6.64 15.26
C CYS A 139 3.50 -6.99 15.20
N HIS A 140 3.85 -8.00 14.41
CA HIS A 140 5.24 -8.40 14.22
C HIS A 140 6.06 -7.34 13.47
N LEU A 141 5.48 -6.75 12.41
CA LEU A 141 6.13 -5.66 11.66
C LEU A 141 6.38 -4.45 12.53
N LEU A 142 5.40 -4.03 13.34
CA LEU A 142 5.56 -2.91 14.26
C LEU A 142 6.69 -3.17 15.25
N TYR A 143 6.79 -4.38 15.81
CA TYR A 143 7.92 -4.76 16.67
C TYR A 143 9.26 -4.74 15.93
N LEU A 144 9.35 -5.39 14.77
CA LEU A 144 10.60 -5.46 13.99
C LEU A 144 11.10 -4.09 13.53
N THR A 145 10.17 -3.15 13.36
CA THR A 145 10.46 -1.77 12.92
C THR A 145 10.64 -0.80 14.07
N GLY A 146 10.55 -1.25 15.34
CA GLY A 146 10.66 -0.39 16.50
C GLY A 146 9.51 0.60 16.65
N LEU A 147 8.32 0.27 16.16
CA LEU A 147 7.12 1.12 16.15
C LEU A 147 6.03 0.63 17.13
N GLU A 148 6.30 -0.41 17.92
CA GLU A 148 5.32 -1.06 18.80
C GLU A 148 4.79 -0.16 19.92
N TYR A 149 5.45 0.96 20.21
CA TYR A 149 5.07 1.90 21.28
C TYR A 149 4.23 3.09 20.80
N LEU A 150 4.03 3.25 19.49
CA LEU A 150 3.51 4.49 18.93
C LEU A 150 1.99 4.62 19.00
N HIS A 151 1.27 3.52 18.79
CA HIS A 151 -0.16 3.55 18.51
C HIS A 151 -0.92 2.65 19.48
N PRO A 152 -1.98 3.17 20.14
CA PRO A 152 -2.92 2.33 20.87
C PRO A 152 -3.51 1.25 19.96
N ILE A 153 -3.70 0.06 20.50
CA ILE A 153 -4.21 -1.10 19.75
C ILE A 153 -5.60 -0.82 19.19
N ALA A 154 -6.45 -0.12 19.93
CA ALA A 154 -7.76 0.30 19.44
C ALA A 154 -7.66 1.21 18.20
N SER A 155 -6.61 2.03 18.09
CA SER A 155 -6.39 2.87 16.90
C SER A 155 -5.94 2.04 15.69
N VAL A 156 -5.05 1.07 15.86
CA VAL A 156 -4.64 0.16 14.79
C VAL A 156 -5.84 -0.69 14.31
N SER A 157 -6.63 -1.21 15.25
CA SER A 157 -7.84 -1.99 14.98
C SER A 157 -8.91 -1.16 14.26
N ARG A 158 -9.07 0.14 14.60
CA ARG A 158 -9.98 1.04 13.90
C ARG A 158 -9.64 1.15 12.42
N GLU A 159 -8.37 1.15 12.05
CA GLU A 159 -7.96 1.18 10.64
C GLU A 159 -8.31 -0.12 9.90
N LEU A 160 -8.46 -1.27 10.57
CA LEU A 160 -9.02 -2.48 9.94
C LEU A 160 -10.45 -2.23 9.46
N ARG A 161 -11.22 -1.45 10.23
CA ARG A 161 -12.63 -1.16 9.93
C ARG A 161 -12.81 -0.04 8.92
N PHE A 162 -11.86 0.89 8.86
CA PHE A 162 -11.88 2.00 7.91
C PHE A 162 -11.30 1.56 6.57
N CYS A 163 -12.10 1.31 5.53
CA CYS A 163 -11.60 0.78 4.23
C CYS A 163 -10.99 1.81 3.28
N TYR A 164 -10.98 3.09 3.65
CA TYR A 164 -10.66 4.18 2.73
C TYR A 164 -9.27 4.76 3.01
N CYS A 165 -8.70 5.43 2.03
CA CYS A 165 -7.41 6.10 2.10
C CYS A 165 -7.59 7.40 2.88
N ARG A 166 -6.79 7.60 3.93
CA ARG A 166 -6.78 8.82 4.74
C ARG A 166 -6.37 10.08 3.96
N SER A 167 -5.74 9.91 2.80
CA SER A 167 -5.25 11.02 1.98
C SER A 167 -6.21 11.44 0.87
N CYS A 168 -6.76 10.48 0.11
CA CYS A 168 -7.56 10.75 -1.09
C CYS A 168 -8.98 10.18 -1.04
N GLY A 169 -9.36 9.43 -0.01
CA GLY A 169 -10.70 8.85 0.12
C GLY A 169 -10.97 7.58 -0.69
N GLU A 170 -10.13 7.22 -1.66
CA GLU A 170 -10.25 5.94 -2.41
C GLU A 170 -9.99 4.71 -1.53
N ARG A 171 -10.34 3.51 -1.99
CA ARG A 171 -10.07 2.28 -1.23
C ARG A 171 -8.57 2.11 -0.94
N GLY A 172 -8.24 1.92 0.34
CA GLY A 172 -6.87 1.74 0.81
C GLY A 172 -6.55 0.28 1.11
N THR A 173 -5.44 -0.22 0.58
CA THR A 173 -4.96 -1.60 0.83
C THR A 173 -3.65 -1.65 1.58
N LEU A 174 -3.08 -0.49 1.92
CA LEU A 174 -1.82 -0.38 2.62
C LEU A 174 -2.04 0.32 3.96
N LEU A 175 -1.25 -0.09 4.96
CA LEU A 175 -1.06 0.66 6.20
C LEU A 175 0.31 1.31 6.15
N CYS A 176 0.37 2.63 6.34
CA CYS A 176 1.63 3.33 6.59
C CYS A 176 2.04 3.08 8.05
N LEU A 177 3.12 2.31 8.26
CA LEU A 177 3.51 1.84 9.59
C LEU A 177 3.80 2.99 10.57
N PRO A 178 4.57 4.03 10.22
CA PRO A 178 4.88 5.10 11.19
C PRO A 178 3.65 5.91 11.62
N THR A 179 2.71 6.17 10.71
CA THR A 179 1.51 6.97 11.00
C THR A 179 0.30 6.13 11.41
N CYS A 180 0.37 4.81 11.26
CA CYS A 180 -0.76 3.89 11.34
C CYS A 180 -2.00 4.39 10.58
N GLU A 181 -1.80 4.89 9.37
CA GLU A 181 -2.90 5.37 8.51
C GLU A 181 -3.10 4.43 7.33
N ARG A 182 -4.34 4.08 7.04
CA ARG A 182 -4.66 3.41 5.78
C ARG A 182 -4.48 4.34 4.59
N ILE A 183 -3.76 3.86 3.58
CA ILE A 183 -3.55 4.57 2.31
C ILE A 183 -3.77 3.64 1.11
N CYS A 184 -4.11 4.22 -0.03
CA CYS A 184 -4.13 3.50 -1.30
C CYS A 184 -2.74 3.45 -1.93
N GLU A 185 -2.51 2.51 -2.84
CA GLU A 185 -1.22 2.38 -3.54
C GLU A 185 -0.85 3.63 -4.33
N ASN A 186 -1.82 4.35 -4.90
CA ASN A 186 -1.56 5.61 -5.59
C ASN A 186 -1.00 6.67 -4.62
N CYS A 187 -1.59 6.82 -3.44
CA CYS A 187 -1.07 7.77 -2.45
C CYS A 187 0.30 7.34 -1.94
N ALA A 188 0.50 6.05 -1.68
CA ALA A 188 1.82 5.54 -1.34
C ALA A 188 2.83 5.90 -2.45
N GLN A 189 2.47 5.70 -3.72
CA GLN A 189 3.37 5.88 -4.86
C GLN A 189 3.65 7.34 -5.25
N TYR A 190 2.63 8.19 -5.16
CA TYR A 190 2.65 9.53 -5.76
C TYR A 190 2.51 10.66 -4.75
N ASN A 191 1.94 10.41 -3.56
CA ASN A 191 1.86 11.45 -2.54
C ASN A 191 3.14 11.42 -1.68
N GLN A 192 3.99 12.42 -1.88
CA GLN A 192 5.27 12.52 -1.18
C GLN A 192 5.15 12.60 0.34
N ALA A 193 3.96 12.94 0.89
CA ALA A 193 3.71 12.92 2.33
C ALA A 193 3.94 11.53 2.95
N TYR A 194 3.70 10.46 2.20
CA TYR A 194 3.85 9.08 2.69
C TYR A 194 5.20 8.45 2.33
N TRP A 195 6.14 9.21 1.78
CA TRP A 195 7.45 8.69 1.42
C TRP A 195 8.38 8.63 2.63
N ALA A 196 9.23 7.61 2.64
CA ALA A 196 10.27 7.44 3.64
C ALA A 196 11.50 8.28 3.30
N LEU A 197 12.08 8.93 4.30
CA LEU A 197 13.34 9.67 4.24
C LEU A 197 14.26 9.11 5.30
N LEU A 198 15.56 9.06 5.04
CA LEU A 198 16.52 8.84 6.11
C LEU A 198 16.42 10.01 7.10
N LEU A 199 16.54 9.74 8.39
CA LEU A 199 16.40 10.76 9.43
C LEU A 199 17.32 11.96 9.18
N GLU A 200 18.57 11.72 8.81
CA GLU A 200 19.56 12.77 8.47
C GLU A 200 19.17 13.60 7.23
N GLU A 201 18.59 12.93 6.21
CA GLU A 201 18.07 13.64 5.05
C GLU A 201 16.85 14.47 5.41
N ALA A 202 16.00 14.00 6.32
CA ALA A 202 14.83 14.72 6.81
C ALA A 202 15.23 15.96 7.62
N LYS A 203 16.22 15.85 8.52
CA LYS A 203 16.77 16.99 9.26
C LYS A 203 17.24 18.10 8.30
N THR A 204 18.04 17.72 7.32
CA THR A 204 18.55 18.64 6.29
C THR A 204 17.41 19.20 5.42
N ALA A 205 16.50 18.34 4.97
CA ALA A 205 15.42 18.74 4.08
C ALA A 205 14.44 19.69 4.77
N PHE A 206 14.23 19.61 6.08
CA PHE A 206 13.23 20.42 6.79
C PHE A 206 13.82 21.40 7.81
N ALA A 207 15.14 21.56 7.83
CA ALA A 207 15.87 22.38 8.80
C ALA A 207 15.46 22.05 10.25
N LEU A 208 15.55 20.77 10.61
CA LEU A 208 15.28 20.27 11.96
C LEU A 208 16.57 19.93 12.70
N GLU A 209 16.55 20.15 14.01
CA GLU A 209 17.59 19.75 14.96
C GLU A 209 17.28 18.38 15.60
N ASP A 210 18.27 17.77 16.26
CA ASP A 210 18.13 16.44 16.89
C ASP A 210 16.96 16.38 17.88
N GLN A 211 16.85 17.39 18.75
CA GLN A 211 15.78 17.48 19.76
C GLN A 211 14.38 17.58 19.13
N GLU A 212 14.29 18.05 17.88
CA GLU A 212 13.03 18.24 17.17
C GLU A 212 12.57 16.96 16.46
N VAL A 213 13.49 16.02 16.24
CA VAL A 213 13.19 14.73 15.64
C VAL A 213 12.97 13.61 16.66
N ASP A 214 13.42 13.77 17.91
CA ASP A 214 13.19 12.83 19.02
C ASP A 214 11.73 12.33 19.15
N PRO A 215 10.69 13.19 19.03
CA PRO A 215 9.31 12.74 19.14
C PRO A 215 8.74 12.11 17.86
N LEU A 216 9.53 12.01 16.79
CA LEU A 216 9.04 11.49 15.51
C LEU A 216 8.91 9.95 15.53
N PRO A 217 7.94 9.40 14.79
CA PRO A 217 7.85 7.95 14.61
C PRO A 217 8.96 7.46 13.67
N VAL A 218 10.10 7.08 14.25
CA VAL A 218 11.25 6.56 13.52
C VAL A 218 11.09 5.06 13.28
N LEU A 219 11.08 4.67 12.01
CA LEU A 219 11.09 3.28 11.55
C LEU A 219 12.54 2.80 11.45
N LEU A 220 12.86 1.75 12.20
CA LEU A 220 14.15 1.08 12.17
C LEU A 220 14.13 -0.06 11.16
N THR A 221 15.03 -0.04 10.18
CA THR A 221 15.13 -1.15 9.22
C THR A 221 16.48 -1.21 8.53
N ASN A 222 16.86 -2.37 8.00
CA ASN A 222 18.01 -2.49 7.10
C ASN A 222 17.56 -2.45 5.62
N ARG A 223 18.51 -2.20 4.70
CA ARG A 223 18.20 -2.09 3.26
C ARG A 223 17.64 -3.38 2.65
N ARG A 224 18.03 -4.55 3.17
CA ARG A 224 17.61 -5.86 2.63
C ARG A 224 16.19 -6.26 3.01
N MET A 225 15.71 -5.88 4.20
CA MET A 225 14.39 -6.26 4.72
C MET A 225 13.24 -5.86 3.77
N TRP A 226 13.41 -4.80 2.99
CA TRP A 226 12.35 -4.25 2.13
C TRP A 226 12.54 -4.47 0.62
N ARG A 227 13.74 -4.83 0.14
CA ARG A 227 13.98 -5.05 -1.31
C ARG A 227 13.46 -6.39 -1.84
N GLY A 228 12.96 -7.28 -1.00
CA GLY A 228 12.31 -8.49 -1.48
C GLY A 228 12.00 -9.44 -0.35
N THR A 229 10.71 -9.61 -0.04
CA THR A 229 10.16 -10.59 0.92
C THR A 229 10.69 -10.44 2.34
N LEU A 230 9.82 -10.17 3.32
CA LEU A 230 10.11 -10.35 4.76
C LEU A 230 10.50 -11.80 5.15
N ASN A 231 10.72 -12.66 4.16
CA ASN A 231 11.23 -14.02 4.29
C ASN A 231 12.77 -14.07 4.17
N GLY A 232 13.44 -12.95 3.87
CA GLY A 232 14.90 -12.89 3.89
C GLY A 232 15.42 -12.97 5.32
N VAL A 233 16.23 -13.99 5.62
CA VAL A 233 16.99 -14.09 6.87
C VAL A 233 17.82 -12.81 7.02
N VAL A 234 17.42 -11.94 7.95
CA VAL A 234 18.20 -10.75 8.31
C VAL A 234 19.54 -11.25 8.83
N THR A 235 20.61 -10.99 8.09
CA THR A 235 21.96 -11.17 8.62
C THR A 235 22.22 -10.03 9.61
N PRO A 236 22.64 -10.30 10.86
CA PRO A 236 22.84 -9.27 11.89
C PRO A 236 23.90 -8.20 11.56
N SER A 237 24.60 -8.31 10.43
CA SER A 237 25.78 -7.50 10.12
C SER A 237 25.49 -6.21 9.35
N GLU A 238 24.28 -5.99 8.84
CA GLU A 238 23.96 -4.71 8.19
C GLU A 238 23.48 -3.67 9.21
N PRO A 239 23.95 -2.41 9.10
CA PRO A 239 23.51 -1.35 9.99
C PRO A 239 22.00 -1.11 9.83
N GLN A 240 21.30 -0.97 10.96
CA GLN A 240 19.95 -0.44 10.97
C GLN A 240 20.00 1.02 10.52
N LEU A 241 19.05 1.39 9.68
CA LEU A 241 18.82 2.74 9.19
C LEU A 241 17.52 3.26 9.79
N GLU A 242 17.53 4.55 10.08
CA GLU A 242 16.41 5.28 10.65
C GLU A 242 15.65 6.00 9.56
N TYR A 243 14.38 5.67 9.41
CA TYR A 243 13.49 6.27 8.44
C TYR A 243 12.34 7.00 9.10
N VAL A 244 11.93 8.11 8.51
CA VAL A 244 10.76 8.89 8.93
C VAL A 244 9.91 9.19 7.71
N THR A 245 8.61 9.40 7.91
CA THR A 245 7.74 9.84 6.80
C THR A 245 7.84 11.35 6.60
N THR A 246 7.78 11.80 5.36
CA THR A 246 7.71 13.23 5.02
C THR A 246 6.58 13.92 5.78
N LYS A 247 5.42 13.28 5.94
CA LYS A 247 4.26 13.81 6.68
C LYS A 247 4.58 14.11 8.14
N SER A 248 5.23 13.16 8.84
CA SER A 248 5.61 13.34 10.24
C SER A 248 6.60 14.50 10.41
N VAL A 249 7.63 14.52 9.57
CA VAL A 249 8.68 15.54 9.58
C VAL A 249 8.13 16.92 9.24
N LEU A 250 7.31 17.01 8.19
CA LEU A 250 6.66 18.27 7.79
C LEU A 250 5.78 18.81 8.92
N SER A 251 5.01 17.94 9.58
CA SER A 251 4.14 18.35 10.68
C SER A 251 4.94 18.89 11.87
N ALA A 252 6.05 18.24 12.24
CA ALA A 252 6.95 18.71 13.29
C ALA A 252 7.61 20.05 12.92
N ALA A 253 8.09 20.19 11.68
CA ALA A 253 8.71 21.41 11.19
C ALA A 253 7.72 22.60 11.18
N ILE A 254 6.48 22.40 10.72
CA ILE A 254 5.44 23.43 10.79
C ILE A 254 5.13 23.80 12.24
N LYS A 255 4.97 22.80 13.13
CA LYS A 255 4.70 23.03 14.55
C LYS A 255 5.79 23.86 15.20
N LYS A 256 7.06 23.60 14.88
CA LYS A 256 8.20 24.33 15.44
C LYS A 256 8.30 25.76 14.91
N ARG A 257 8.14 25.94 13.60
CA ARG A 257 8.34 27.24 12.93
C ARG A 257 7.07 28.11 12.93
N GLY A 258 5.94 27.58 13.39
CA GLY A 258 4.67 28.26 13.55
C GLY A 258 3.83 28.37 12.27
N SER A 259 4.45 28.26 11.09
CA SER A 259 3.73 28.23 9.81
C SER A 259 4.50 27.44 8.74
N TYR A 260 3.77 27.06 7.69
CA TYR A 260 4.36 26.43 6.52
C TYR A 260 5.36 27.36 5.82
N GLN A 261 5.03 28.65 5.66
CA GLN A 261 5.91 29.62 5.02
C GLN A 261 7.21 29.84 5.80
N ALA A 262 7.12 29.92 7.13
CA ALA A 262 8.31 30.05 7.99
C ALA A 262 9.20 28.80 7.91
N MET A 263 8.60 27.61 7.83
CA MET A 263 9.34 26.36 7.60
C MET A 263 10.06 26.36 6.25
N ILE A 264 9.40 26.78 5.16
CA ILE A 264 10.06 26.89 3.85
C ILE A 264 11.23 27.87 3.90
N ALA A 265 11.03 29.07 4.46
CA ALA A 265 12.08 30.08 4.55
C ALA A 265 13.30 29.58 5.34
N ALA A 266 13.07 28.93 6.49
CA ALA A 266 14.15 28.34 7.28
C ALA A 266 14.88 27.22 6.51
N ALA A 267 14.12 26.36 5.83
CA ALA A 267 14.69 25.24 5.09
C ALA A 267 15.42 25.67 3.81
N GLU A 268 15.03 26.77 3.18
CA GLU A 268 15.74 27.39 2.05
C GLU A 268 17.03 28.09 2.47
N ALA A 269 17.08 28.68 3.68
CA ALA A 269 18.29 29.31 4.21
C ALA A 269 19.45 28.33 4.44
N ILE A 270 19.14 27.05 4.65
CA ILE A 270 20.11 25.96 4.89
C ILE A 270 20.21 25.02 3.67
N SER A 271 19.40 25.24 2.62
CA SER A 271 19.41 24.36 1.46
C SER A 271 20.79 24.33 0.81
N PRO A 272 21.31 23.13 0.46
CA PRO A 272 22.58 23.03 -0.23
C PRO A 272 22.54 23.81 -1.54
N ASP A 273 23.67 24.42 -1.90
CA ASP A 273 23.80 25.15 -3.16
C ASP A 273 23.40 24.25 -4.35
N ARG A 274 22.84 24.85 -5.41
CA ARG A 274 22.34 24.13 -6.58
C ARG A 274 23.41 23.26 -7.25
N SER A 275 24.68 23.57 -7.00
CA SER A 275 25.87 22.83 -7.43
C SER A 275 26.12 21.50 -6.71
N SER A 276 25.34 21.16 -5.66
CA SER A 276 25.55 19.93 -4.87
C SER A 276 25.36 18.66 -5.69
N GLU A 277 26.16 17.63 -5.37
CA GLU A 277 26.12 16.28 -5.95
C GLU A 277 24.70 15.80 -6.27
N ALA A 278 24.52 15.32 -7.51
CA ALA A 278 23.32 14.62 -7.90
C ALA A 278 23.07 13.46 -6.93
N THR A 279 21.81 13.27 -6.54
CA THR A 279 21.41 12.04 -5.85
C THR A 279 21.72 10.83 -6.74
N ALA A 280 21.73 9.62 -6.18
CA ALA A 280 21.84 8.36 -6.93
C ALA A 280 20.80 8.23 -8.07
N PHE A 281 19.83 9.14 -8.15
CA PHE A 281 18.75 9.20 -9.13
C PHE A 281 18.92 10.36 -10.14
N GLY A 282 20.10 10.99 -10.22
CA GLY A 282 20.40 12.03 -11.22
C GLY A 282 19.72 13.39 -10.98
N ILE A 283 19.06 13.57 -9.83
CA ILE A 283 18.37 14.80 -9.46
C ILE A 283 19.14 15.51 -8.36
N SER A 284 19.29 16.84 -8.47
CA SER A 284 19.88 17.67 -7.41
C SER A 284 19.11 17.51 -6.10
N LYS A 285 19.82 17.32 -4.99
CA LYS A 285 19.23 17.24 -3.63
C LYS A 285 18.31 18.43 -3.34
N ALA A 286 18.68 19.63 -3.80
CA ALA A 286 17.89 20.84 -3.63
C ALA A 286 16.49 20.73 -4.27
N LEU A 287 16.40 20.15 -5.48
CA LEU A 287 15.12 19.97 -6.16
C LEU A 287 14.25 18.93 -5.44
N LEU A 288 14.86 17.84 -4.97
CA LEU A 288 14.17 16.82 -4.18
C LEU A 288 13.61 17.41 -2.89
N TYR A 289 14.41 18.15 -2.13
CA TYR A 289 13.96 18.75 -0.86
C TYR A 289 12.83 19.75 -1.09
N ARG A 290 12.91 20.58 -2.13
CA ARG A 290 11.81 21.48 -2.51
C ARG A 290 10.53 20.71 -2.83
N TYR A 291 10.64 19.59 -3.53
CA TYR A 291 9.50 18.73 -3.86
C TYR A 291 8.88 18.07 -2.62
N LEU A 292 9.70 17.56 -1.69
CA LEU A 292 9.26 16.98 -0.43
C LEU A 292 8.55 18.01 0.46
N ARG A 293 9.10 19.22 0.55
CA ARG A 293 8.49 20.33 1.30
C ARG A 293 7.12 20.72 0.74
N ALA A 294 6.91 20.59 -0.57
CA ALA A 294 5.63 20.83 -1.23
C ALA A 294 4.58 19.71 -0.99
N SER A 295 4.84 18.75 -0.11
CA SER A 295 3.89 17.66 0.19
C SER A 295 2.57 18.17 0.74
N ASN A 296 1.47 17.60 0.25
CA ASN A 296 0.15 17.79 0.82
C ASN A 296 -0.38 16.45 1.38
N PRO A 297 -0.51 16.29 2.71
CA PRO A 297 -0.98 15.04 3.30
C PRO A 297 -2.45 14.72 2.98
N ARG A 298 -3.26 15.72 2.64
CA ARG A 298 -4.67 15.55 2.26
C ARG A 298 -4.91 16.08 0.87
N LEU A 299 -5.19 15.17 -0.06
CA LEU A 299 -5.53 15.55 -1.42
C LEU A 299 -6.99 15.99 -1.42
N ASN A 300 -7.23 17.27 -1.71
CA ASN A 300 -8.58 17.87 -1.66
C ASN A 300 -9.52 17.35 -2.75
N ASN A 301 -9.00 16.61 -3.74
CA ASN A 301 -9.78 16.08 -4.85
C ASN A 301 -9.65 14.56 -4.83
N GLY A 302 -10.77 13.87 -4.58
CA GLY A 302 -10.85 12.43 -4.35
C GLY A 302 -10.42 11.52 -5.52
N ASP A 303 -9.86 12.07 -6.60
CA ASP A 303 -9.28 11.27 -7.68
C ASP A 303 -7.75 11.16 -7.49
N PRO A 304 -7.23 10.01 -7.01
CA PRO A 304 -5.79 9.81 -6.88
C PRO A 304 -5.08 9.72 -8.23
N SER A 305 -5.82 9.61 -9.34
CA SER A 305 -5.26 9.76 -10.68
C SER A 305 -4.84 11.21 -10.97
N GLN A 306 -5.32 12.17 -10.17
CA GLN A 306 -4.95 13.58 -10.19
C GLN A 306 -3.95 14.00 -9.10
N VAL A 307 -3.35 13.05 -8.35
CA VAL A 307 -2.19 13.40 -7.49
C VAL A 307 -1.17 14.11 -8.38
N VAL A 308 -0.88 15.37 -8.07
CA VAL A 308 -0.16 16.31 -8.95
C VAL A 308 1.00 15.61 -9.65
N ALA A 309 0.91 15.65 -10.98
CA ALA A 309 1.91 15.26 -11.93
C ALA A 309 3.34 15.33 -11.36
N ARG A 310 4.01 14.17 -11.23
CA ARG A 310 5.48 14.14 -11.10
C ARG A 310 6.07 15.06 -12.18
N SER A 311 6.93 16.02 -11.86
CA SER A 311 7.78 16.53 -12.94
C SER A 311 8.70 15.37 -13.37
N ASN A 312 9.16 15.34 -14.63
CA ASN A 312 10.13 14.33 -15.10
C ASN A 312 11.41 14.29 -14.25
N ASN A 313 11.59 15.25 -13.34
CA ASN A 313 12.71 15.42 -12.44
C ASN A 313 12.41 14.95 -10.99
N VAL A 314 11.39 14.11 -10.76
CA VAL A 314 11.08 13.56 -9.43
C VAL A 314 11.60 12.12 -9.31
N PRO A 315 12.31 11.75 -8.22
CA PRO A 315 13.00 10.46 -8.14
C PRO A 315 12.08 9.24 -8.24
N SER A 316 12.69 8.13 -8.67
CA SER A 316 12.12 6.79 -8.60
C SER A 316 11.62 6.44 -7.20
N THR A 317 10.50 5.72 -7.14
CA THR A 317 9.68 5.36 -5.98
C THR A 317 10.31 4.33 -5.04
N GLU A 318 11.61 4.03 -5.15
CA GLU A 318 12.27 2.97 -4.38
C GLU A 318 12.14 3.13 -2.85
N ARG A 319 11.81 4.34 -2.37
CA ARG A 319 11.62 4.65 -0.95
C ARG A 319 10.20 4.38 -0.40
N ILE A 320 9.26 3.96 -1.25
CA ILE A 320 7.83 3.84 -0.88
C ILE A 320 7.53 2.50 -0.21
N GLY A 321 8.19 1.43 -0.68
CA GLY A 321 8.02 0.09 -0.13
C GLY A 321 8.57 -0.10 1.28
N ILE A 322 9.25 0.91 1.85
CA ILE A 322 9.94 0.79 3.15
C ILE A 322 9.00 1.01 4.34
N VAL A 323 7.94 1.82 4.18
CA VAL A 323 7.09 2.27 5.30
C VAL A 323 5.65 1.77 5.22
N THR A 324 5.33 0.93 4.23
CA THR A 324 3.96 0.46 4.01
C THR A 324 3.88 -1.06 3.95
N THR A 325 2.78 -1.61 4.42
CA THR A 325 2.48 -3.04 4.32
C THR A 325 1.04 -3.26 3.90
N LEU A 326 0.74 -4.42 3.31
CA LEU A 326 -0.64 -4.81 2.99
C LEU A 326 -1.46 -4.89 4.26
N PHE A 327 -2.67 -4.34 4.20
CA PHE A 327 -3.54 -4.25 5.36
C PHE A 327 -4.99 -4.53 4.96
N PRO A 328 -5.60 -5.59 5.48
CA PRO A 328 -6.94 -6.00 5.06
C PRO A 328 -7.99 -5.00 5.56
N CYS A 329 -9.12 -4.90 4.87
CA CYS A 329 -10.28 -4.20 5.40
C CYS A 329 -11.37 -5.17 5.86
N VAL A 330 -12.00 -4.87 6.99
CA VAL A 330 -13.20 -5.52 7.52
C VAL A 330 -14.26 -4.46 7.76
N PRO A 331 -15.17 -4.23 6.80
CA PRO A 331 -16.26 -3.27 6.97
C PRO A 331 -17.06 -3.52 8.25
N GLU A 332 -17.73 -2.49 8.75
CA GLU A 332 -18.57 -2.62 9.93
C GLU A 332 -19.64 -3.71 9.74
N GLY A 333 -19.82 -4.56 10.76
CA GLY A 333 -20.70 -5.73 10.71
C GLY A 333 -20.10 -6.98 10.08
N TRP A 334 -18.93 -6.90 9.43
CA TRP A 334 -18.28 -8.06 8.81
C TRP A 334 -17.40 -8.81 9.81
N ARG A 335 -17.35 -10.14 9.66
CA ARG A 335 -16.47 -11.02 10.47
C ARG A 335 -15.20 -11.45 9.74
N THR A 336 -15.12 -11.18 8.43
CA THR A 336 -14.05 -11.60 7.54
C THR A 336 -13.56 -10.41 6.72
N THR A 337 -12.38 -10.56 6.12
CA THR A 337 -11.83 -9.58 5.21
C THR A 337 -12.74 -9.40 4.00
N MET A 338 -12.95 -8.16 3.60
CA MET A 338 -13.64 -7.85 2.37
C MET A 338 -12.72 -8.22 1.20
N PRO A 339 -13.17 -9.08 0.27
CA PRO A 339 -12.38 -9.39 -0.90
C PRO A 339 -12.30 -8.15 -1.79
N THR A 340 -11.10 -7.89 -2.30
CA THR A 340 -10.86 -6.73 -3.16
C THR A 340 -9.94 -7.08 -4.31
N TYR A 341 -10.20 -6.49 -5.46
CA TYR A 341 -9.63 -6.89 -6.73
C TYR A 341 -9.02 -5.71 -7.48
N ARG A 342 -7.99 -5.98 -8.28
CA ARG A 342 -7.45 -5.05 -9.28
C ARG A 342 -7.78 -5.53 -10.67
N CYS A 343 -8.06 -4.61 -11.58
CA CYS A 343 -8.39 -4.97 -12.95
C CYS A 343 -7.12 -5.30 -13.75
N SER A 344 -7.02 -6.54 -14.27
CA SER A 344 -5.97 -6.95 -15.22
C SER A 344 -5.97 -6.09 -16.47
N GLY A 345 -7.15 -5.67 -16.93
CA GLY A 345 -7.28 -4.77 -18.08
C GLY A 345 -6.59 -3.43 -17.88
N CYS A 346 -6.79 -2.76 -16.74
CA CYS A 346 -6.10 -1.50 -16.44
C CYS A 346 -4.57 -1.69 -16.43
N TRP A 347 -4.10 -2.80 -15.86
CA TRP A 347 -2.67 -3.08 -15.81
C TRP A 347 -2.07 -3.34 -17.19
N VAL A 348 -2.76 -4.15 -18.01
CA VAL A 348 -2.38 -4.40 -19.40
C VAL A 348 -2.21 -3.10 -20.16
N VAL A 349 -3.20 -2.19 -20.12
CA VAL A 349 -3.14 -0.92 -20.85
C VAL A 349 -1.99 -0.04 -20.34
N CYS A 350 -1.73 -0.04 -19.03
CA CYS A 350 -0.65 0.72 -18.43
C CYS A 350 0.76 0.22 -18.83
N ASN A 351 0.92 -1.08 -19.08
CA ASN A 351 2.23 -1.70 -19.33
C ASN A 351 2.41 -2.11 -20.80
N ALA A 352 1.45 -1.78 -21.65
CA ALA A 352 1.56 -2.15 -23.04
C ALA A 352 2.59 -1.28 -23.77
N PRO A 353 3.35 -1.86 -24.72
CA PRO A 353 4.45 -1.17 -25.39
C PRO A 353 3.99 -0.15 -26.46
N PHE A 354 2.68 0.08 -26.63
CA PHE A 354 2.14 0.90 -27.71
C PHE A 354 1.62 2.26 -27.22
N GLN A 355 1.52 3.20 -28.16
CA GLN A 355 0.99 4.53 -27.89
C GLN A 355 -0.53 4.50 -27.72
N ILE A 356 -1.01 4.88 -26.53
CA ILE A 356 -2.45 5.03 -26.28
C ILE A 356 -2.94 6.26 -27.07
N MET A 357 -3.84 6.04 -28.03
CA MET A 357 -4.44 7.12 -28.83
C MET A 357 -5.53 7.89 -28.06
N ASN A 358 -5.84 9.10 -28.52
CA ASN A 358 -6.86 9.96 -27.92
C ASN A 358 -8.24 9.27 -27.80
N GLU A 359 -8.61 8.46 -28.79
CA GLU A 359 -9.85 7.69 -28.76
C GLU A 359 -9.89 6.70 -27.59
N HIS A 360 -8.76 6.06 -27.29
CA HIS A 360 -8.64 5.11 -26.19
C HIS A 360 -8.80 5.79 -24.84
N TYR A 361 -8.22 7.00 -24.69
CA TYR A 361 -8.43 7.83 -23.51
C TYR A 361 -9.91 8.20 -23.34
N ARG A 362 -10.59 8.63 -24.42
CA ARG A 362 -12.04 8.91 -24.38
C ARG A 362 -12.85 7.70 -23.96
N CYS A 363 -12.52 6.50 -24.45
CA CYS A 363 -13.18 5.26 -24.01
C CYS A 363 -12.97 4.94 -22.52
N MET A 364 -11.90 5.46 -21.92
CA MET A 364 -11.66 5.37 -20.48
C MET A 364 -12.28 6.57 -19.72
N GLY A 365 -12.99 7.47 -20.38
CA GLY A 365 -13.50 8.70 -19.76
C GLY A 365 -12.38 9.67 -19.36
N ILE A 366 -11.24 9.64 -20.07
CA ILE A 366 -10.13 10.58 -19.91
C ILE A 366 -10.19 11.54 -21.10
N GLU A 367 -10.43 12.82 -20.84
CA GLU A 367 -10.51 13.84 -21.89
C GLU A 367 -9.11 14.14 -22.45
N PRO A 368 -8.84 13.88 -23.75
CA PRO A 368 -7.50 14.02 -24.29
C PRO A 368 -7.04 15.47 -24.43
N THR A 369 -7.98 16.42 -24.55
CA THR A 369 -7.70 17.81 -24.89
C THR A 369 -7.30 18.66 -23.69
N THR A 370 -7.68 18.26 -22.48
CA THR A 370 -7.52 19.07 -21.26
C THR A 370 -6.30 18.67 -20.42
N THR A 371 -5.59 17.62 -20.81
CA THR A 371 -4.51 16.99 -20.02
C THR A 371 -3.26 16.82 -20.86
N SER A 372 -2.07 16.93 -20.27
CA SER A 372 -0.83 16.60 -21.00
C SER A 372 -0.76 15.09 -21.29
N SER A 373 0.02 14.68 -22.30
CA SER A 373 0.20 13.24 -22.59
C SER A 373 0.70 12.45 -21.40
N GLU A 374 1.59 13.06 -20.62
CA GLU A 374 2.16 12.47 -19.40
C GLU A 374 1.10 12.33 -18.30
N ASP A 375 0.22 13.32 -18.12
CA ASP A 375 -0.89 13.23 -17.15
C ASP A 375 -1.84 12.11 -17.53
N ARG A 376 -2.16 11.95 -18.81
CA ARG A 376 -3.04 10.86 -19.27
C ARG A 376 -2.44 9.49 -19.01
N TYR A 377 -1.15 9.31 -19.29
CA TYR A 377 -0.46 8.05 -18.96
C TYR A 377 -0.51 7.76 -17.45
N ARG A 378 -0.32 8.78 -16.61
CA ARG A 378 -0.41 8.64 -15.15
C ARG A 378 -1.81 8.31 -14.67
N MET A 379 -2.83 8.91 -15.27
CA MET A 379 -4.21 8.58 -14.93
C MET A 379 -4.50 7.10 -15.21
N VAL A 380 -4.07 6.60 -16.36
CA VAL A 380 -4.17 5.17 -16.73
C VAL A 380 -3.39 4.30 -15.75
N LYS A 381 -2.15 4.68 -15.43
CA LYS A 381 -1.31 3.96 -14.48
C LYS A 381 -1.92 3.94 -13.08
N GLY A 382 -2.43 5.08 -12.60
CA GLY A 382 -3.10 5.22 -11.32
C GLY A 382 -4.33 4.32 -11.21
N ARG A 383 -5.11 4.21 -12.29
CA ARG A 383 -6.28 3.31 -12.34
C ARG A 383 -5.93 1.83 -12.22
N SER A 384 -4.72 1.43 -12.62
CA SER A 384 -4.23 0.06 -12.44
C SER A 384 -3.98 -0.32 -10.98
N PHE A 385 -3.83 0.69 -10.11
CA PHE A 385 -3.65 0.55 -8.68
C PHE A 385 -4.96 0.70 -7.88
N ILE A 386 -6.06 1.12 -8.54
CA ILE A 386 -7.37 1.20 -7.88
C ILE A 386 -7.85 -0.21 -7.57
N VAL A 387 -8.20 -0.40 -6.31
CA VAL A 387 -8.72 -1.63 -5.74
C VAL A 387 -10.24 -1.50 -5.63
N ARG A 388 -10.96 -2.55 -6.01
CA ARG A 388 -12.43 -2.55 -6.16
C ARG A 388 -13.06 -3.74 -5.46
N THR A 389 -14.30 -3.60 -5.00
CA THR A 389 -15.16 -4.77 -4.72
C THR A 389 -15.51 -5.48 -6.03
N LEU A 390 -16.15 -6.65 -5.96
CA LEU A 390 -16.56 -7.37 -7.17
C LEU A 390 -17.58 -6.56 -8.00
N ASP A 391 -18.54 -5.92 -7.35
CA ASP A 391 -19.55 -5.09 -8.01
C ASP A 391 -18.92 -3.84 -8.66
N GLU A 392 -18.04 -3.15 -7.91
CA GLU A 392 -17.27 -2.01 -8.43
C GLU A 392 -16.38 -2.42 -9.62
N LEU A 393 -15.78 -3.62 -9.56
CA LEU A 393 -14.97 -4.17 -10.64
C LEU A 393 -15.81 -4.46 -11.87
N ARG A 394 -16.97 -5.10 -11.72
CA ARG A 394 -17.88 -5.37 -12.85
C ARG A 394 -18.30 -4.09 -13.55
N TYR A 395 -18.74 -3.11 -12.77
CA TYR A 395 -19.11 -1.79 -13.30
C TYR A 395 -17.93 -1.15 -14.04
N HIS A 396 -16.75 -1.17 -13.43
CA HIS A 396 -15.54 -0.64 -14.06
C HIS A 396 -15.22 -1.35 -15.39
N ILE A 397 -15.31 -2.67 -15.43
CA ILE A 397 -15.01 -3.46 -16.63
C ILE A 397 -16.03 -3.16 -17.75
N SER A 398 -17.33 -3.11 -17.44
CA SER A 398 -18.36 -2.86 -18.45
C SER A 398 -18.30 -1.44 -19.02
N GLU A 399 -18.13 -0.45 -18.14
CA GLU A 399 -18.29 0.95 -18.51
C GLU A 399 -16.97 1.62 -18.90
N GLN A 400 -15.87 1.33 -18.20
CA GLN A 400 -14.70 2.23 -18.17
C GLN A 400 -13.37 1.57 -18.55
N CYS A 401 -13.31 0.24 -18.66
CA CYS A 401 -12.04 -0.47 -18.83
C CYS A 401 -11.79 -0.94 -20.27
N LEU A 402 -11.04 -0.14 -21.03
CA LEU A 402 -10.57 -0.52 -22.36
C LEU A 402 -9.83 -1.86 -22.35
N GLY A 403 -8.87 -2.02 -21.44
CA GLY A 403 -8.04 -3.22 -21.39
C GLY A 403 -8.81 -4.50 -21.11
N ALA A 404 -9.85 -4.41 -20.28
CA ALA A 404 -10.65 -5.58 -19.96
C ALA A 404 -11.55 -5.98 -21.15
N LYS A 405 -12.12 -5.02 -21.88
CA LYS A 405 -12.84 -5.28 -23.13
C LYS A 405 -11.96 -6.00 -24.16
N LEU A 406 -10.69 -5.61 -24.25
CA LEU A 406 -9.72 -6.25 -25.15
C LEU A 406 -9.37 -7.68 -24.71
N LEU A 407 -9.18 -7.91 -23.41
CA LEU A 407 -8.96 -9.24 -22.84
C LEU A 407 -10.15 -10.17 -23.12
N MET A 408 -11.38 -9.69 -22.93
CA MET A 408 -12.59 -10.45 -23.22
C MET A 408 -12.74 -10.74 -24.72
N PHE A 409 -12.51 -9.74 -25.57
CA PHE A 409 -12.58 -9.89 -27.02
C PHE A 409 -11.60 -10.95 -27.53
N ARG A 410 -10.35 -10.91 -27.05
CA ARG A 410 -9.34 -11.95 -27.32
C ARG A 410 -9.86 -13.34 -26.97
N ARG A 411 -10.40 -13.51 -25.75
CA ARG A 411 -10.86 -14.81 -25.27
C ARG A 411 -11.95 -15.39 -26.17
N ARG A 412 -12.92 -14.57 -26.60
CA ARG A 412 -13.97 -15.01 -27.52
C ARG A 412 -13.40 -15.38 -28.89
N LYS A 413 -12.45 -14.63 -29.43
CA LYS A 413 -11.75 -15.00 -30.68
C LYS A 413 -11.03 -16.35 -30.55
N MET A 414 -10.40 -16.61 -29.41
CA MET A 414 -9.77 -17.91 -29.13
C MET A 414 -10.80 -19.05 -29.01
N GLN A 415 -11.93 -18.83 -28.32
CA GLN A 415 -12.98 -19.85 -28.15
C GLN A 415 -13.75 -20.16 -29.44
N SER A 416 -13.94 -19.16 -30.31
CA SER A 416 -14.66 -19.34 -31.59
C SER A 416 -13.86 -20.10 -32.65
N GLY A 417 -12.64 -20.57 -32.34
CA GLY A 417 -11.78 -21.28 -33.30
C GLY A 417 -11.30 -20.42 -34.46
N ARG A 418 -11.66 -19.14 -34.52
CA ARG A 418 -11.17 -18.16 -35.51
C ARG A 418 -9.82 -17.57 -35.10
N VAL A 419 -8.91 -18.42 -34.64
CA VAL A 419 -7.50 -18.08 -34.75
C VAL A 419 -7.11 -18.50 -36.15
N VAL A 420 -7.02 -17.51 -37.05
CA VAL A 420 -6.37 -17.68 -38.35
C VAL A 420 -4.99 -18.25 -38.04
N ALA A 421 -4.78 -19.52 -38.35
CA ALA A 421 -3.45 -20.11 -38.42
C ALA A 421 -2.70 -19.34 -39.51
N GLY A 422 -1.95 -18.33 -39.10
CA GLY A 422 -1.31 -17.36 -39.96
C GLY A 422 -0.32 -16.52 -39.16
N ILE A 423 0.63 -17.21 -38.53
CA ILE A 423 1.98 -16.70 -38.22
C ILE A 423 2.95 -17.76 -38.73
#